data_AF-A0A369SL53-F1
#
_entry.id   AF-A0A369SL53-F1
#
_cell.length_a   1.000
_cell.length_b   1.000
_cell.length_c   1.000
_cell.angle_alpha   90.00
_cell.angle_beta   90.00
_cell.angle_gamma   90.00
#
_symmetry.space_group_name_H-M   'P 1'
#
loop_
_entity.id
_entity.type
_entity.pdbx_description
1 polymer ?
#
loop_
_entity_poly.entity_id
_entity_poly.type
_entity_poly.pdbx_seq_one_letter_code
_entity_poly.pdbx_strand_id
1 'polypeptide(L)'
;MIKEPFGYRGNHIFEESHPQKASQISVVALVSGGLLLFTYQSTDFNLFGFILVLSASFIGGLRWALAQTILQKESVGLANPIDLMFHLQPIMAITLLPLAVFIEGPSLALSSQVFRAANLGDALWTLFLILIGAILGFLLSLSEYFVVLQTSGLTLSISGIFKEICTLSIAFTLGGDKINLINFMGLVVCIAGISLHVYMKAQAVLKKNTAKDYNYQRVETI
;
A
#
# COMPACT_ATOMS: atom_id res chain seq x y z
N MET A 1 43.40 38.81 4.26
CA MET A 1 42.37 39.25 3.29
C MET A 1 42.73 38.65 1.93
N ILE A 2 42.44 37.36 1.76
CA ILE A 2 42.68 36.63 0.51
C ILE A 2 41.31 36.53 -0.18
N LYS A 3 41.26 37.09 -1.39
CA LYS A 3 40.07 37.24 -2.21
C LYS A 3 39.82 35.90 -2.91
N GLU A 4 38.81 35.16 -2.48
CA GLU A 4 38.39 33.95 -3.20
C GLU A 4 37.77 34.34 -4.55
N PRO A 5 38.13 33.68 -5.67
CA PRO A 5 37.41 33.84 -6.91
C PRO A 5 36.13 32.98 -6.83
N PHE A 6 35.01 33.64 -6.53
CA PHE A 6 33.68 33.11 -6.79
C PHE A 6 33.52 32.93 -8.30
N GLY A 7 33.68 31.70 -8.78
CA GLY A 7 33.56 31.40 -10.20
C GLY A 7 33.38 29.90 -10.44
N TYR A 8 32.20 29.55 -10.99
CA TYR A 8 31.83 28.28 -11.62
C TYR A 8 31.43 27.08 -10.74
N ARG A 9 30.11 26.90 -10.54
CA ARG A 9 29.30 25.85 -11.23
C ARG A 9 27.83 25.91 -10.77
N GLY A 10 27.12 26.92 -11.24
CA GLY A 10 25.67 27.04 -11.06
C GLY A 10 24.82 26.27 -12.08
N ASN A 11 25.32 25.21 -12.73
CA ASN A 11 24.57 24.58 -13.84
C ASN A 11 24.65 23.04 -13.96
N HIS A 12 24.97 22.33 -12.87
CA HIS A 12 24.90 20.85 -12.84
C HIS A 12 24.05 20.27 -11.71
N ILE A 13 23.34 21.12 -10.94
CA ILE A 13 22.47 20.66 -9.85
C ILE A 13 20.98 20.71 -10.23
N PHE A 14 20.61 21.38 -11.33
CA PHE A 14 19.20 21.52 -11.73
C PHE A 14 18.74 20.55 -12.83
N GLU A 15 19.66 19.86 -13.53
CA GLU A 15 19.31 18.97 -14.66
C GLU A 15 19.18 17.47 -14.28
N GLU A 16 19.37 17.07 -13.01
CA GLU A 16 19.27 15.65 -12.58
C GLU A 16 17.99 15.33 -11.80
N SER A 17 17.10 16.29 -11.58
CA SER A 17 15.87 16.09 -10.80
C SER A 17 14.63 15.68 -11.61
N HIS A 18 14.70 15.79 -12.95
CA HIS A 18 13.60 15.49 -13.87
C HIS A 18 13.46 14.02 -14.34
N PRO A 19 14.53 13.21 -14.55
CA PRO A 19 14.37 11.86 -15.12
C PRO A 19 13.78 10.84 -14.14
N GLN A 20 13.98 11.00 -12.82
CA GLN A 20 13.40 10.08 -11.83
C GLN A 20 11.87 10.18 -11.76
N LYS A 21 11.30 11.39 -11.83
CA LYS A 21 9.84 11.60 -11.77
C LYS A 21 9.14 11.05 -13.02
N ALA A 22 9.74 11.25 -14.20
CA ALA A 22 9.22 10.72 -15.46
C ALA A 22 9.16 9.18 -15.44
N SER A 23 10.16 8.53 -14.85
CA SER A 23 10.18 7.08 -14.74
C SER A 23 9.11 6.50 -13.80
N GLN A 24 8.78 7.21 -12.71
CA GLN A 24 7.70 6.80 -11.80
C GLN A 24 6.34 6.89 -12.48
N ILE A 25 6.10 7.95 -13.25
CA ILE A 25 4.85 8.11 -14.01
C ILE A 25 4.69 6.96 -15.02
N SER A 26 5.76 6.58 -15.71
CA SER A 26 5.74 5.44 -16.65
C SER A 26 5.38 4.12 -15.96
N VAL A 27 5.92 3.87 -14.76
CA VAL A 27 5.61 2.66 -13.99
C VAL A 27 4.15 2.66 -13.52
N VAL A 28 3.66 3.79 -13.03
CA VAL A 28 2.26 3.94 -12.61
C VAL A 28 1.32 3.74 -13.79
N ALA A 29 1.63 4.32 -14.95
CA ALA A 29 0.86 4.12 -16.18
C ALA A 29 0.85 2.64 -16.62
N LEU A 30 1.99 1.95 -16.52
CA LEU A 30 2.11 0.54 -16.86
C LEU A 30 1.26 -0.35 -15.93
N VAL A 31 1.35 -0.14 -14.61
CA VAL A 31 0.53 -0.88 -13.64
C VAL A 31 -0.95 -0.59 -13.85
N SER A 32 -1.32 0.67 -14.08
CA SER A 32 -2.71 1.07 -14.33
C SER A 32 -3.26 0.45 -15.61
N GLY A 33 -2.47 0.45 -16.70
CA GLY A 33 -2.81 -0.21 -17.96
C GLY A 33 -2.95 -1.73 -17.81
N GLY A 34 -2.06 -2.36 -17.05
CA GLY A 34 -2.18 -3.78 -16.68
C GLY A 34 -3.47 -4.09 -15.93
N LEU A 35 -3.85 -3.25 -14.95
CA LEU A 35 -5.09 -3.41 -14.17
C LEU A 35 -6.35 -3.22 -15.05
N LEU A 36 -6.31 -2.25 -15.97
CA LEU A 36 -7.40 -2.05 -16.94
C LEU A 36 -7.55 -3.26 -17.85
N LEU A 37 -6.45 -3.84 -18.34
CA LEU A 37 -6.48 -5.06 -19.15
C LEU A 37 -6.90 -6.29 -18.34
N PHE A 38 -6.47 -6.39 -17.08
CA PHE A 38 -6.84 -7.47 -16.17
C PHE A 38 -8.34 -7.50 -15.90
N THR A 39 -8.98 -6.34 -15.87
CA THR A 39 -10.42 -6.17 -15.64
C THR A 39 -11.23 -6.07 -16.93
N TYR A 40 -10.58 -6.06 -18.09
CA TYR A 40 -11.22 -5.88 -19.39
C TYR A 40 -12.10 -7.07 -19.74
N GLN A 41 -13.35 -6.81 -20.13
CA GLN A 41 -14.31 -7.85 -20.56
C GLN A 41 -14.67 -8.90 -19.48
N SER A 42 -14.30 -8.67 -18.22
CA SER A 42 -14.88 -9.38 -17.08
C SER A 42 -16.38 -9.03 -16.99
N THR A 43 -17.23 -10.03 -16.87
CA THR A 43 -18.67 -10.02 -17.25
C THR A 43 -19.58 -8.99 -16.57
N ASP A 44 -19.08 -8.16 -15.63
CA ASP A 44 -19.87 -7.19 -14.84
C ASP A 44 -19.09 -5.90 -14.54
N PHE A 45 -18.55 -5.19 -15.55
CA PHE A 45 -17.92 -3.89 -15.28
C PHE A 45 -18.95 -2.85 -14.80
N ASN A 46 -18.86 -2.49 -13.51
CA ASN A 46 -19.69 -1.46 -12.89
C ASN A 46 -18.88 -0.17 -12.68
N LEU A 47 -19.21 0.88 -13.44
CA LEU A 47 -18.51 2.17 -13.36
C LEU A 47 -18.61 2.81 -11.96
N PHE A 48 -19.75 2.68 -11.29
CA PHE A 48 -19.95 3.23 -9.94
C PHE A 48 -19.04 2.52 -8.93
N GLY A 49 -18.98 1.19 -8.98
CA GLY A 49 -18.06 0.39 -8.17
C GLY A 49 -16.58 0.75 -8.45
N PHE A 50 -16.24 0.96 -9.72
CA PHE A 50 -14.90 1.39 -10.12
C PHE A 50 -14.51 2.75 -9.51
N ILE A 51 -15.38 3.77 -9.59
CA ILE A 51 -15.13 5.09 -9.00
C ILE A 51 -15.03 5.01 -7.46
N LEU A 52 -15.88 4.19 -6.82
CA LEU A 52 -15.82 3.96 -5.38
C LEU A 52 -14.47 3.36 -4.97
N VAL A 53 -13.99 2.32 -5.66
CA VAL A 53 -12.69 1.69 -5.39
C VAL A 53 -11.52 2.66 -5.60
N LEU A 54 -11.57 3.48 -6.65
CA LEU A 54 -10.55 4.51 -6.89
C LEU A 54 -10.50 5.55 -5.75
N SER A 55 -11.66 6.01 -5.31
CA SER A 55 -11.78 6.97 -4.21
C SER A 55 -11.32 6.36 -2.87
N ALA A 56 -11.73 5.12 -2.58
CA ALA A 56 -11.28 4.37 -1.42
C ALA A 56 -9.76 4.17 -1.41
N SER A 57 -9.16 3.86 -2.56
CA SER A 57 -7.70 3.71 -2.70
C SER A 57 -6.95 5.01 -2.46
N PHE A 58 -7.47 6.14 -2.98
CA PHE A 58 -6.88 7.46 -2.76
C PHE A 58 -6.90 7.85 -1.27
N ILE A 59 -8.04 7.69 -0.60
CA ILE A 59 -8.18 7.98 0.84
C ILE A 59 -7.32 7.01 1.66
N GLY A 60 -7.27 5.73 1.29
CA GLY A 60 -6.42 4.72 1.92
C GLY A 60 -4.94 5.06 1.83
N GLY A 61 -4.48 5.55 0.67
CA GLY A 61 -3.12 6.04 0.47
C GLY A 61 -2.83 7.27 1.33
N LEU A 62 -3.75 8.23 1.39
CA LEU A 62 -3.62 9.41 2.27
C LEU A 62 -3.53 9.00 3.75
N ARG A 63 -4.40 8.08 4.20
CA ARG A 63 -4.36 7.54 5.57
C ARG A 63 -3.00 6.93 5.88
N TRP A 64 -2.44 6.14 4.97
CA TRP A 64 -1.11 5.55 5.13
C TRP A 64 0.01 6.59 5.16
N ALA A 65 -0.04 7.61 4.30
CA ALA A 65 0.94 8.69 4.31
C ALA A 65 0.91 9.49 5.61
N LEU A 66 -0.28 9.77 6.15
CA LEU A 66 -0.46 10.44 7.44
C LEU A 66 0.02 9.55 8.60
N ALA A 67 -0.34 8.28 8.61
CA ALA A 67 0.10 7.34 9.65
C ALA A 67 1.62 7.19 9.65
N GLN A 68 2.25 7.09 8.47
CA GLN A 68 3.70 7.08 8.35
C GLN A 68 4.32 8.38 8.87
N THR A 69 3.74 9.54 8.53
CA THR A 69 4.23 10.84 9.01
C THR A 69 4.14 10.94 10.54
N ILE A 70 3.04 10.47 11.15
CA ILE A 70 2.87 10.48 12.61
C ILE A 70 3.88 9.55 13.28
N LEU A 71 4.03 8.33 12.76
CA LEU A 71 4.87 7.30 13.38
C LEU A 71 6.37 7.58 13.22
N GLN A 72 6.78 8.24 12.13
CA GLN A 72 8.18 8.60 11.89
C GLN A 72 8.57 9.97 12.48
N LYS A 73 7.61 10.77 12.95
CA LYS A 73 7.88 12.09 13.54
C LYS A 73 8.14 11.96 15.04
N GLU A 74 9.43 11.95 15.39
CA GLU A 74 9.92 11.81 16.77
C GLU A 74 9.34 12.88 17.73
N SER A 75 9.00 14.07 17.21
CA SER A 75 8.46 15.18 18.01
C SER A 75 7.04 15.00 18.54
N VAL A 76 6.32 13.96 18.11
CA VAL A 76 4.90 13.72 18.48
C VAL A 76 4.78 12.83 19.72
N GLY A 77 5.90 12.25 20.21
CA GLY A 77 5.92 11.41 21.42
C GLY A 77 5.25 10.04 21.27
N LEU A 78 4.62 9.75 20.13
CA LEU A 78 3.97 8.47 19.80
C LEU A 78 4.97 7.48 19.17
N ALA A 79 6.07 7.21 19.88
CA ALA A 79 7.10 6.29 19.40
C ALA A 79 6.67 4.81 19.42
N ASN A 80 5.49 4.50 19.97
CA ASN A 80 4.99 3.13 20.09
C ASN A 80 3.84 2.85 19.09
N PRO A 81 3.98 1.89 18.16
CA PRO A 81 2.94 1.56 17.17
C PRO A 81 1.65 1.05 17.82
N ILE A 82 1.74 0.45 19.01
CA ILE A 82 0.58 0.00 19.78
C ILE A 82 -0.26 1.19 20.25
N ASP A 83 0.38 2.29 20.64
CA ASP A 83 -0.29 3.50 21.10
C ASP A 83 -1.03 4.20 19.94
N LEU A 84 -0.41 4.24 18.76
CA LEU A 84 -1.07 4.71 17.54
C LEU A 84 -2.30 3.85 17.20
N MET A 85 -2.19 2.52 17.27
CA MET A 85 -3.31 1.62 17.00
C MET A 85 -4.43 1.78 18.03
N PHE A 86 -4.09 1.93 19.31
CA PHE A 86 -5.05 2.13 20.39
C PHE A 86 -5.92 3.37 20.16
N HIS A 87 -5.36 4.43 19.58
CA HIS A 87 -6.12 5.63 19.25
C HIS A 87 -6.86 5.51 17.91
N LEU A 88 -6.25 4.92 16.88
CA LEU A 88 -6.84 4.89 15.53
C LEU A 88 -7.93 3.81 15.37
N GLN A 89 -7.71 2.60 15.85
CA GLN A 89 -8.63 1.48 15.59
C GLN A 89 -10.03 1.67 16.18
N PRO A 90 -10.21 2.15 17.43
CA PRO A 90 -11.54 2.39 17.98
C PRO A 90 -12.29 3.48 17.21
N ILE A 91 -11.61 4.56 16.80
CA ILE A 91 -12.22 5.63 16.00
C ILE A 91 -12.66 5.10 14.63
N MET A 92 -11.83 4.27 13.98
CA MET A 92 -12.20 3.60 12.72
C MET A 92 -13.41 2.66 12.90
N ALA A 93 -13.47 1.92 14.00
CA ALA A 93 -14.61 1.05 14.30
C ALA A 93 -15.90 1.85 14.55
N ILE A 94 -15.85 2.89 15.39
CA ILE A 94 -17.01 3.72 15.73
C ILE A 94 -17.56 4.46 14.49
N THR A 95 -16.68 4.85 13.56
CA THR A 95 -17.11 5.53 12.33
C THR A 95 -17.67 4.57 11.29
N LEU A 96 -17.09 3.37 11.15
CA LEU A 96 -17.53 2.38 10.17
C LEU A 96 -18.78 1.61 10.63
N LEU A 97 -18.92 1.33 11.93
CA LEU A 97 -19.98 0.47 12.46
C LEU A 97 -21.41 0.98 12.17
N PRO A 98 -21.75 2.28 12.33
CA PRO A 98 -23.06 2.79 11.95
C PRO A 98 -23.34 2.63 10.46
N LEU A 99 -22.32 2.84 9.61
CA LEU A 99 -22.45 2.68 8.16
C LEU A 99 -22.67 1.21 7.78
N ALA A 100 -21.92 0.29 8.40
CA ALA A 100 -22.08 -1.14 8.20
C ALA A 100 -23.48 -1.62 8.62
N VAL A 101 -23.98 -1.17 9.79
CA VAL A 101 -25.34 -1.49 10.25
C VAL A 101 -26.40 -0.91 9.30
N PHE A 102 -26.21 0.30 8.77
CA PHE A 102 -27.17 0.92 7.87
C PHE A 102 -27.26 0.21 6.50
N ILE A 103 -26.11 -0.18 5.93
CA ILE A 103 -26.03 -0.79 4.60
C ILE A 103 -26.29 -2.30 4.65
N GLU A 104 -25.60 -3.01 5.55
CA GLU A 104 -25.60 -4.48 5.60
C GLU A 104 -26.58 -5.03 6.63
N GLY A 105 -26.98 -4.23 7.63
CA GLY A 105 -27.86 -4.65 8.72
C GLY A 105 -29.19 -5.26 8.27
N PRO A 106 -29.94 -4.67 7.32
CA PRO A 106 -31.18 -5.28 6.83
C PRO A 106 -30.96 -6.67 6.21
N SER A 107 -29.90 -6.82 5.41
CA SER A 107 -29.54 -8.09 4.77
C SER A 107 -29.07 -9.13 5.78
N LEU A 108 -28.31 -8.72 6.81
CA LEU A 108 -27.84 -9.57 7.89
C LEU A 108 -28.97 -10.02 8.83
N ALA A 109 -29.93 -9.13 9.11
CA ALA A 109 -31.10 -9.43 9.94
C ALA A 109 -32.06 -10.43 9.28
N LEU A 110 -32.14 -10.41 7.94
CA LEU A 110 -32.93 -11.34 7.15
C LEU A 110 -32.19 -12.66 6.88
N SER A 111 -30.87 -12.70 7.06
CA SER A 111 -30.06 -13.89 6.80
C SER A 111 -30.27 -15.00 7.84
N SER A 112 -30.53 -16.21 7.34
CA SER A 112 -30.67 -17.42 8.15
C SER A 112 -29.36 -17.95 8.73
N GLN A 113 -28.21 -17.36 8.38
CA GLN A 113 -26.89 -17.86 8.80
C GLN A 113 -26.40 -17.22 10.10
N VAL A 114 -26.87 -16.01 10.43
CA VAL A 114 -26.37 -15.24 11.59
C VAL A 114 -27.48 -14.99 12.62
N PHE A 115 -28.62 -14.42 12.22
CA PHE A 115 -29.71 -14.05 13.15
C PHE A 115 -30.91 -15.01 13.14
N ARG A 116 -31.13 -15.75 12.06
CA ARG A 116 -32.16 -16.82 11.95
C ARG A 116 -31.56 -18.24 11.89
N ALA A 117 -30.37 -18.45 12.47
CA ALA A 117 -29.73 -19.76 12.49
C ALA A 117 -30.61 -20.79 13.21
N ALA A 118 -31.08 -21.80 12.46
CA ALA A 118 -31.91 -22.87 13.00
C ALA A 118 -31.15 -23.73 14.03
N ASN A 119 -29.81 -23.74 13.97
CA ASN A 119 -28.93 -24.47 14.85
C ASN A 119 -27.91 -23.53 15.50
N LEU A 120 -27.74 -23.61 16.81
CA LEU A 120 -26.75 -22.83 17.56
C LEU A 120 -25.30 -23.10 17.11
N GLY A 121 -25.03 -24.32 16.61
CA GLY A 121 -23.71 -24.74 16.15
C GLY A 121 -23.20 -23.97 14.93
N ASP A 122 -24.07 -23.70 13.95
CA ASP A 122 -23.68 -23.00 12.72
C ASP A 122 -23.39 -21.51 12.98
N ALA A 123 -24.14 -20.90 13.91
CA ALA A 123 -23.91 -19.54 14.38
C ALA A 123 -22.57 -19.41 15.13
N LEU A 124 -22.27 -20.36 16.02
CA LEU A 124 -20.99 -20.40 16.75
C LEU A 124 -19.80 -20.62 15.80
N TRP A 125 -19.96 -21.49 14.80
CA TRP A 125 -18.92 -21.71 13.79
C TRP A 125 -18.64 -20.45 12.97
N THR A 126 -19.70 -19.76 12.53
CA THR A 126 -19.57 -18.49 11.80
C THR A 126 -18.90 -17.42 12.66
N LEU A 127 -19.30 -17.30 13.94
CA LEU A 127 -18.67 -16.38 14.90
C LEU A 127 -17.19 -16.70 15.11
N PHE A 128 -16.85 -17.99 15.21
CA PHE A 128 -15.47 -18.44 15.34
C PHE A 128 -14.61 -18.07 14.13
N LEU A 129 -15.12 -18.27 12.91
CA LEU A 129 -14.43 -17.86 11.67
C LEU A 129 -14.26 -16.33 11.60
N ILE A 130 -15.28 -15.56 11.98
CA ILE A 130 -15.20 -14.10 12.05
C ILE A 130 -14.13 -13.66 13.06
N LEU A 131 -14.08 -14.30 14.24
CA LEU A 131 -13.10 -13.99 15.27
C LEU A 131 -11.66 -14.29 14.79
N ILE A 132 -11.45 -15.43 14.11
CA ILE A 132 -10.15 -15.75 13.51
C ILE A 132 -9.76 -14.67 12.49
N GLY A 133 -10.67 -14.30 11.59
CA GLY A 133 -10.42 -13.24 10.60
C GLY A 133 -10.09 -11.89 11.25
N ALA A 134 -10.80 -11.53 12.32
CA ALA A 134 -10.55 -10.31 13.08
C ALA A 134 -9.17 -10.31 13.76
N ILE A 135 -8.77 -11.43 14.38
CA ILE A 135 -7.45 -11.57 15.00
C ILE A 135 -6.35 -11.48 13.93
N LEU A 136 -6.51 -12.16 12.79
CA LEU A 136 -5.55 -12.11 11.69
C LEU A 136 -5.43 -10.69 11.11
N GLY A 137 -6.55 -9.99 10.91
CA GLY A 137 -6.56 -8.61 10.44
C GLY A 137 -5.92 -7.64 11.43
N PHE A 138 -6.13 -7.84 12.74
CA PHE A 138 -5.47 -7.08 13.79
C PHE A 138 -3.95 -7.29 13.80
N LEU A 139 -3.50 -8.55 13.76
CA LEU A 139 -2.08 -8.90 13.73
C LEU A 139 -1.38 -8.38 12.46
N LEU A 140 -2.06 -8.44 11.31
CA LEU A 140 -1.57 -7.85 10.07
C LEU A 140 -1.35 -6.34 10.22
N SER A 141 -2.35 -5.62 10.73
CA SER A 141 -2.27 -4.17 10.97
C SER A 141 -1.12 -3.83 11.91
N LEU A 142 -0.98 -4.59 13.02
CA LEU A 142 0.09 -4.42 13.98
C LEU A 142 1.47 -4.63 13.36
N SER A 143 1.63 -5.70 12.58
CA SER A 143 2.87 -5.99 11.87
C SER A 143 3.25 -4.86 10.91
N GLU A 144 2.29 -4.30 10.18
CA GLU A 144 2.56 -3.19 9.27
C GLU A 144 3.03 -1.94 10.00
N TYR A 145 2.36 -1.54 11.08
CA TYR A 145 2.80 -0.39 11.88
C TYR A 145 4.18 -0.62 12.51
N PHE A 146 4.49 -1.84 12.96
CA PHE A 146 5.83 -2.17 13.44
C PHE A 146 6.91 -2.04 12.36
N VAL A 147 6.63 -2.50 11.13
CA VAL A 147 7.56 -2.34 10.00
C VAL A 147 7.76 -0.86 9.66
N VAL A 148 6.71 -0.05 9.70
CA VAL A 148 6.78 1.41 9.47
C VAL A 148 7.68 2.10 10.51
N LEU A 149 7.59 1.68 11.77
CA LEU A 149 8.37 2.23 12.87
C LEU A 149 9.86 1.85 12.76
N GLN A 150 10.14 0.56 12.59
CA GLN A 150 11.47 0.00 12.79
C GLN A 150 12.36 0.08 11.54
N THR A 151 11.78 0.31 10.36
CA THR A 151 12.51 0.18 9.10
C THR A 151 12.66 1.48 8.34
N SER A 152 13.73 1.57 7.55
CA SER A 152 13.90 2.63 6.57
C SER A 152 12.77 2.56 5.52
N GLY A 153 12.43 3.70 4.93
CA GLY A 153 11.40 3.77 3.88
C GLY A 153 11.65 2.81 2.69
N LEU A 154 12.88 2.34 2.48
CA LEU A 154 13.20 1.33 1.47
C LEU A 154 12.63 -0.05 1.82
N THR A 155 12.92 -0.55 3.03
CA THR A 155 12.47 -1.88 3.48
C THR A 155 10.95 -1.96 3.51
N LEU A 156 10.29 -0.91 4.02
CA LEU A 156 8.84 -0.78 4.03
C LEU A 156 8.26 -0.91 2.62
N SER A 157 8.89 -0.26 1.64
CA SER A 157 8.42 -0.27 0.26
C SER A 157 8.58 -1.64 -0.39
N ILE A 158 9.69 -2.33 -0.15
CA ILE A 158 9.93 -3.68 -0.68
C ILE A 158 8.95 -4.69 -0.07
N SER A 159 8.79 -4.63 1.26
CA SER A 159 7.85 -5.51 1.99
C SER A 159 6.40 -5.32 1.53
N GLY A 160 5.96 -4.07 1.40
CA GLY A 160 4.62 -3.76 0.88
C GLY A 160 4.40 -4.29 -0.53
N ILE A 161 5.35 -4.06 -1.44
CA ILE A 161 5.24 -4.56 -2.82
C ILE A 161 5.22 -6.09 -2.87
N PHE A 162 6.07 -6.76 -2.09
CA PHE A 162 6.07 -8.22 -2.01
C PHE A 162 4.73 -8.77 -1.52
N LYS A 163 4.15 -8.15 -0.47
CA LYS A 163 2.81 -8.48 0.02
C LYS A 163 1.75 -8.33 -1.08
N GLU A 164 1.80 -7.25 -1.86
CA GLU A 164 0.85 -7.02 -2.96
C GLU A 164 0.97 -8.09 -4.05
N ILE A 165 2.18 -8.47 -4.46
CA ILE A 165 2.40 -9.55 -5.44
C ILE A 165 1.83 -10.87 -4.94
N CYS A 166 2.09 -11.22 -3.67
CA CYS A 166 1.55 -12.43 -3.05
C CYS A 166 0.02 -12.40 -3.02
N THR A 167 -0.57 -11.28 -2.61
CA THR A 167 -2.03 -11.11 -2.52
C THR A 167 -2.68 -11.25 -3.89
N LEU A 168 -2.12 -10.60 -4.91
CA LEU A 168 -2.59 -10.68 -6.29
C LEU A 168 -2.48 -12.10 -6.86
N SER A 169 -1.36 -12.78 -6.60
CA SER A 169 -1.12 -14.16 -7.05
C SER A 169 -2.10 -15.13 -6.40
N ILE A 170 -2.30 -15.01 -5.08
CA ILE A 170 -3.24 -15.85 -4.33
C ILE A 170 -4.67 -15.59 -4.81
N ALA A 171 -5.08 -14.32 -4.95
CA ALA A 171 -6.39 -13.95 -5.46
C ALA A 171 -6.66 -14.53 -6.85
N PHE A 172 -5.67 -14.52 -7.74
CA PHE A 172 -5.76 -15.16 -9.05
C PHE A 172 -5.91 -16.68 -8.96
N THR A 173 -5.10 -17.36 -8.15
CA THR A 173 -5.15 -18.83 -8.04
C THR A 173 -6.40 -19.36 -7.36
N LEU A 174 -6.92 -18.64 -6.35
CA LEU A 174 -8.11 -19.04 -5.58
C LEU A 174 -9.40 -18.52 -6.18
N GLY A 175 -9.36 -17.50 -7.04
CA GLY A 175 -10.54 -16.82 -7.56
C GLY A 175 -11.49 -17.70 -8.37
N GLY A 176 -11.03 -18.84 -8.90
CA GLY A 176 -11.88 -19.82 -9.58
C GLY A 176 -12.58 -19.33 -10.86
N ASP A 177 -12.38 -18.06 -11.23
CA ASP A 177 -13.01 -17.41 -12.36
C ASP A 177 -12.50 -17.96 -13.70
N LYS A 178 -13.36 -17.96 -14.72
CA LYS A 178 -12.97 -18.30 -16.09
C LYS A 178 -12.14 -17.15 -16.68
N ILE A 179 -10.83 -17.27 -16.56
CA ILE A 179 -9.91 -16.21 -16.94
C ILE A 179 -9.72 -16.21 -18.46
N ASN A 180 -10.07 -15.10 -19.09
CA ASN A 180 -9.79 -14.86 -20.51
C ASN A 180 -8.29 -14.57 -20.71
N LEU A 181 -7.75 -14.84 -21.90
CA LEU A 181 -6.34 -14.62 -22.23
C LEU A 181 -5.93 -13.15 -22.00
N ILE A 182 -6.83 -12.20 -22.27
CA ILE A 182 -6.60 -10.77 -22.07
C ILE A 182 -6.35 -10.45 -20.59
N ASN A 183 -7.16 -11.04 -19.69
CA ASN A 183 -7.03 -10.80 -18.26
C ASN A 183 -5.71 -11.37 -17.74
N PHE A 184 -5.34 -12.57 -18.20
CA PHE A 184 -4.05 -13.17 -17.87
C PHE A 184 -2.88 -12.29 -18.33
N MET A 185 -2.95 -11.75 -19.55
CA MET A 185 -1.94 -10.79 -20.04
C MET A 185 -1.92 -9.51 -19.19
N GLY A 186 -3.07 -8.98 -18.80
CA GLY A 186 -3.17 -7.84 -17.87
C GLY A 186 -2.49 -8.11 -16.53
N LEU A 187 -2.69 -9.30 -15.96
CA LEU A 187 -2.02 -9.74 -14.73
C LEU A 187 -0.50 -9.76 -14.88
N VAL A 188 0.00 -10.33 -15.98
CA VAL A 188 1.44 -10.37 -16.27
C VAL A 188 2.01 -8.95 -16.39
N VAL A 189 1.30 -8.04 -17.06
CA VAL A 189 1.69 -6.63 -17.17
C VAL A 189 1.70 -5.94 -15.81
N CYS A 190 0.72 -6.21 -14.93
CA CYS A 190 0.72 -5.70 -13.54
C CYS A 190 1.96 -6.17 -12.78
N ILE A 191 2.24 -7.48 -12.79
CA ILE A 191 3.39 -8.05 -12.09
C ILE A 191 4.69 -7.47 -12.65
N ALA A 192 4.81 -7.32 -13.97
CA ALA A 192 5.97 -6.71 -14.60
C ALA A 192 6.15 -5.24 -14.20
N GLY A 193 5.07 -4.44 -14.17
CA GLY A 193 5.13 -3.04 -13.74
C GLY A 193 5.51 -2.88 -12.27
N ILE A 194 4.96 -3.71 -11.40
CA ILE A 194 5.32 -3.74 -9.98
C ILE A 194 6.79 -4.17 -9.81
N SER A 195 7.26 -5.17 -10.55
CA SER A 195 8.66 -5.62 -10.51
C SER A 195 9.62 -4.53 -10.99
N LEU A 196 9.26 -3.82 -12.05
CA LEU A 196 10.01 -2.68 -12.55
C LEU A 196 10.07 -1.56 -11.50
N HIS A 197 8.96 -1.27 -10.81
CA HIS A 197 8.94 -0.30 -9.71
C HIS A 197 9.98 -0.62 -8.63
N VAL A 198 10.05 -1.88 -8.20
CA VAL A 198 11.03 -2.35 -7.21
C VAL A 198 12.45 -2.13 -7.71
N TYR A 199 12.73 -2.55 -8.95
CA TYR A 199 14.05 -2.39 -9.55
C TYR A 199 14.49 -0.93 -9.61
N MET A 200 13.61 -0.04 -10.10
CA MET A 200 13.88 1.39 -10.19
C MET A 200 14.14 2.03 -8.82
N LYS A 201 13.35 1.65 -7.81
CA LYS A 201 13.49 2.15 -6.45
C LYS A 201 14.79 1.67 -5.80
N ALA A 202 15.16 0.40 -5.98
CA ALA A 202 16.42 -0.15 -5.50
C ALA A 202 17.62 0.59 -6.11
N GLN A 203 17.62 0.77 -7.44
CA GLN A 203 18.68 1.51 -8.15
C GLN A 203 18.81 2.96 -7.68
N ALA A 204 17.69 3.65 -7.48
CA ALA A 204 17.69 5.03 -6.99
C ALA A 204 18.32 5.16 -5.60
N VAL A 205 18.14 4.17 -4.71
CA VAL A 205 18.77 4.19 -3.39
C VAL A 205 20.26 3.83 -3.47
N LEU A 206 20.65 2.84 -4.30
CA LEU A 206 22.06 2.50 -4.50
C LEU A 206 22.88 3.72 -4.97
N LYS A 207 22.36 4.45 -5.97
CA LYS A 207 23.01 5.69 -6.44
C LYS A 207 23.14 6.75 -5.34
N LYS A 208 22.11 6.91 -4.49
CA LYS A 208 22.15 7.85 -3.36
C LYS A 208 23.23 7.48 -2.34
N ASN A 209 23.40 6.19 -2.04
CA ASN A 209 24.42 5.73 -1.10
C ASN A 209 25.84 5.97 -1.66
N THR A 210 26.10 5.60 -2.91
CA THR A 210 27.42 5.83 -3.55
C THR A 210 27.79 7.31 -3.62
N ALA A 211 26.83 8.20 -3.93
CA ALA A 211 27.07 9.65 -3.95
C ALA A 211 27.34 10.23 -2.55
N LYS A 212 26.77 9.63 -1.50
CA LYS A 212 27.00 10.02 -0.11
C LYS A 212 28.41 9.62 0.34
N ASP A 213 28.86 8.42 0.01
CA ASP A 213 30.22 7.95 0.33
C ASP A 213 31.29 8.79 -0.38
N TYR A 214 31.07 9.14 -1.66
CA TYR A 214 31.97 10.01 -2.41
C TYR A 214 32.10 11.41 -1.80
N ASN A 215 30.99 12.00 -1.31
CA ASN A 215 31.05 13.29 -0.63
C ASN A 215 31.77 13.20 0.73
N TYR A 216 31.62 12.10 1.47
CA TYR A 216 32.30 11.92 2.76
C TYR A 216 33.82 11.88 2.58
N GLN A 217 34.31 11.10 1.61
CA GLN A 217 35.74 11.00 1.28
C GLN A 217 36.35 12.33 0.80
N ARG A 218 35.55 13.17 0.13
CA ARG A 218 35.99 14.50 -0.32
C ARG A 218 36.15 15.49 0.85
N VAL A 219 35.33 15.38 1.89
CA VAL A 219 35.41 16.28 3.06
C VAL A 219 36.60 15.93 3.96
N GLU A 220 37.00 14.67 4.05
CA GLU A 220 38.22 14.26 4.80
C GLU A 220 39.54 14.60 4.10
N THR A 221 39.52 14.92 2.80
CA THR A 221 40.72 15.20 2.00
C THR A 221 41.02 16.69 1.81
N ILE A 222 40.24 17.58 2.44
CA ILE A 222 40.41 19.04 2.45
C ILE A 222 40.71 19.48 3.89
#